data_AF-A0A931YYM4-F1
#
_entry.id   AF-A0A931YYM4-F1
#
_cell.length_a   1.000
_cell.length_b   1.000
_cell.length_c   1.000
_cell.angle_alpha   90.00
_cell.angle_beta   90.00
_cell.angle_gamma   90.00
#
_symmetry.space_group_name_H-M   'P 1'
#
loop_
_entity.id
_entity.type
_entity.pdbx_description
1 polymer ?
#
loop_
_entity_poly.entity_id
_entity_poly.type
_entity_poly.pdbx_seq_one_letter_code
_entity_poly.pdbx_strand_id
1 'polypeptide(L)'
;VPMLARLAEAGGMELRIVRRDGRRFSKSHAPTLAEAPDGNADLMAEFLNHKNGQTWQSIPVAVFYTKDLEYLYHYTEYPAIYVKDRITATLRAARPGESADETKARGDREFMALQQSPFFALWACAGVDEILTKLHERLRTGSLA
;
A
#
# COMPACT_ATOMS: atom_id res chain seq x y z
N VAL A 1 -6.25 -1.33 -5.91
CA VAL A 1 -5.82 -0.79 -7.23
C VAL A 1 -6.85 0.12 -7.93
N PRO A 2 -8.19 0.06 -7.71
CA PRO A 2 -9.13 0.91 -8.47
C PRO A 2 -8.80 2.41 -8.48
N MET A 3 -8.34 2.95 -7.36
CA MET A 3 -7.90 4.35 -7.27
C MET A 3 -6.73 4.67 -8.21
N LEU A 4 -5.70 3.81 -8.26
CA LEU A 4 -4.53 4.00 -9.13
C LEU A 4 -4.91 3.88 -10.62
N ALA A 5 -5.84 2.99 -10.96
CA ALA A 5 -6.36 2.87 -12.32
C ALA A 5 -7.06 4.15 -12.78
N ARG A 6 -7.92 4.73 -11.92
CA ARG A 6 -8.59 6.01 -12.20
C ARG A 6 -7.61 7.17 -12.29
N LEU A 7 -6.60 7.19 -11.42
CA LEU A 7 -5.54 8.19 -11.45
C LEU A 7 -4.78 8.13 -12.79
N ALA A 8 -4.41 6.93 -13.24
CA ALA A 8 -3.72 6.73 -14.51
C ALA A 8 -4.58 7.18 -15.70
N GLU A 9 -5.84 6.75 -15.76
CA GLU A 9 -6.79 7.15 -16.80
C GLU A 9 -6.98 8.67 -16.86
N ALA A 10 -7.29 9.31 -15.73
CA ALA A 10 -7.53 10.74 -15.66
C ALA A 10 -6.27 11.57 -15.94
N GLY A 11 -5.09 11.05 -15.59
CA GLY A 11 -3.79 11.68 -15.84
C GLY A 11 -3.21 11.41 -17.22
N GLY A 12 -3.87 10.60 -18.07
CA GLY A 12 -3.33 10.20 -19.37
C GLY A 12 -2.04 9.38 -19.27
N MET A 13 -1.89 8.60 -18.19
CA MET A 13 -0.71 7.78 -17.90
C MET A 13 -0.93 6.34 -18.37
N GLU A 14 0.15 5.69 -18.81
CA GLU A 14 0.15 4.24 -19.00
C GLU A 14 0.23 3.53 -17.64
N LEU A 15 -0.68 2.59 -17.38
CA LEU A 15 -0.64 1.75 -16.18
C LEU A 15 -0.15 0.34 -16.52
N ARG A 16 0.97 -0.06 -15.91
CA ARG A 16 1.47 -1.45 -15.93
C ARG A 16 1.33 -2.06 -14.53
N ILE A 17 0.63 -3.19 -14.43
CA ILE A 17 0.47 -3.92 -13.17
C ILE A 17 1.32 -5.18 -13.23
N VAL A 18 2.30 -5.26 -12.33
CA VAL A 18 3.09 -6.46 -12.09
C VAL A 18 2.69 -7.07 -10.75
N ARG A 19 2.69 -8.40 -10.67
CA ARG A 19 2.42 -9.11 -9.41
C ARG A 19 3.70 -9.14 -8.58
N ARG A 20 3.64 -8.77 -7.30
CA ARG A 20 4.76 -8.95 -6.36
C ARG A 20 5.27 -10.40 -6.38
N ASP A 21 4.34 -11.33 -6.19
CA ASP A 21 4.62 -12.76 -6.06
C ASP A 21 4.39 -13.52 -7.37
N GLY A 22 5.10 -14.64 -7.52
CA GLY A 22 4.90 -15.62 -8.59
C GLY A 22 3.73 -16.56 -8.32
N ARG A 23 3.92 -17.86 -8.55
CA ARG A 23 2.89 -18.89 -8.26
C ARG A 23 2.62 -19.08 -6.77
N ARG A 24 3.53 -18.65 -5.91
CA ARG A 24 3.43 -18.80 -4.44
C ARG A 24 3.70 -17.46 -3.78
N PHE A 25 2.98 -17.18 -2.70
CA PHE A 25 3.24 -16.01 -1.86
C PHE A 25 4.66 -16.06 -1.29
N SER A 26 5.38 -14.95 -1.39
CA SER A 26 6.68 -14.81 -0.75
C SER A 26 6.56 -14.92 0.77
N LYS A 27 7.53 -15.60 1.39
CA LYS A 27 7.65 -15.74 2.86
C LYS A 27 8.77 -14.88 3.45
N SER A 28 9.63 -14.33 2.60
CA SER A 28 10.75 -13.49 3.03
C SER A 28 10.28 -12.07 3.33
N HIS A 29 11.04 -11.33 4.13
CA HIS A 29 10.85 -9.87 4.23
C HIS A 29 11.60 -9.12 3.13
N ALA A 30 12.67 -9.72 2.59
CA ALA A 30 13.48 -9.21 1.49
C ALA A 30 13.65 -10.35 0.46
N PRO A 31 12.79 -10.42 -0.56
CA PRO A 31 12.77 -11.54 -1.48
C PRO A 31 13.94 -11.46 -2.46
N THR A 32 14.39 -12.60 -2.96
CA THR A 32 15.34 -12.65 -4.08
C THR A 32 14.77 -13.46 -5.25
N LEU A 33 15.28 -13.23 -6.47
CA LEU A 33 14.90 -14.04 -7.63
C LEU A 33 15.30 -15.51 -7.49
N ALA A 34 16.30 -15.82 -6.66
CA ALA A 34 16.66 -17.21 -6.36
C ALA A 34 15.53 -17.93 -5.60
N GLU A 35 14.83 -17.22 -4.71
CA GLU A 35 13.71 -17.76 -3.92
C GLU A 35 12.38 -17.73 -4.68
N ALA A 36 12.18 -16.72 -5.54
CA ALA A 36 10.95 -16.51 -6.30
C ALA A 36 11.27 -16.19 -7.79
N PRO A 37 11.78 -17.16 -8.56
CA PRO A 37 12.23 -16.93 -9.94
C PRO A 37 11.09 -16.62 -10.92
N ASP A 38 9.84 -16.92 -10.55
CA ASP A 38 8.63 -16.61 -11.32
C ASP A 38 7.86 -15.39 -10.78
N GLY A 39 8.43 -14.68 -9.80
CA GLY A 39 7.90 -13.44 -9.25
C GLY A 39 8.62 -12.19 -9.78
N ASN A 40 8.49 -11.08 -9.06
CA ASN A 40 9.17 -9.82 -9.37
C ASN A 40 9.95 -9.34 -8.13
N ALA A 41 10.73 -10.25 -7.55
CA ALA A 41 11.45 -10.03 -6.28
C ALA A 41 12.52 -8.93 -6.39
N ASP A 42 13.15 -8.82 -7.56
CA ASP A 42 14.08 -7.75 -7.93
C ASP A 42 13.40 -6.38 -7.89
N LEU A 43 12.26 -6.22 -8.58
CA LEU A 43 11.50 -4.97 -8.57
C LEU A 43 11.02 -4.62 -7.16
N MET A 44 10.60 -5.61 -6.39
CA MET A 44 10.09 -5.40 -5.03
C MET A 44 11.18 -5.05 -4.03
N ALA A 45 12.42 -5.50 -4.25
CA ALA A 45 13.56 -5.17 -3.41
C ALA A 45 13.90 -3.68 -3.44
N GLU A 46 13.63 -2.98 -4.55
CA GLU A 46 13.85 -1.53 -4.69
C GLU A 46 12.92 -0.68 -3.82
N PHE A 47 11.72 -1.20 -3.51
CA PHE A 47 10.66 -0.44 -2.84
C PHE A 47 10.19 -1.12 -1.55
N LEU A 48 11.11 -1.78 -0.83
CA LEU A 48 10.80 -2.36 0.47
C LEU A 48 10.37 -1.28 1.46
N ASN A 49 9.30 -1.57 2.20
CA ASN A 49 8.78 -0.66 3.20
C ASN A 49 9.50 -0.89 4.53
N HIS A 50 10.21 0.12 5.01
CA HIS A 50 10.87 0.10 6.31
C HIS A 50 10.05 0.89 7.32
N LYS A 51 9.38 0.19 8.24
CA LYS A 51 8.51 0.80 9.25
C LYS A 51 8.66 0.06 10.59
N ASN A 52 8.70 0.81 11.68
CA ASN A 52 8.81 0.29 13.05
C ASN A 52 10.01 -0.67 13.25
N GLY A 53 11.14 -0.38 12.60
CA GLY A 53 12.34 -1.23 12.66
C GLY A 53 12.24 -2.56 11.91
N GLN A 54 11.17 -2.74 11.12
CA GLN A 54 10.93 -3.95 10.33
C GLN A 54 10.83 -3.61 8.85
N THR A 55 11.10 -4.61 8.02
CA THR A 55 11.05 -4.53 6.56
C THR A 55 9.88 -5.33 6.02
N TRP A 56 9.15 -4.78 5.06
CA TRP A 56 7.94 -5.39 4.51
C TRP A 56 7.91 -5.29 2.99
N GLN A 57 7.44 -6.35 2.34
CA GLN A 57 7.04 -6.31 0.94
C GLN A 57 5.60 -5.77 0.82
N SER A 58 5.39 -4.53 1.24
CA SER A 58 4.08 -3.87 1.24
C SER A 58 3.45 -3.84 -0.16
N ILE A 59 2.12 -3.95 -0.23
CA ILE A 59 1.37 -3.86 -1.50
C ILE A 59 0.06 -3.08 -1.31
N PRO A 60 -0.33 -2.23 -2.28
CA PRO A 60 0.40 -1.94 -3.51
C PRO A 60 1.57 -0.96 -3.29
N VAL A 61 2.61 -1.09 -4.12
CA VAL A 61 3.56 -0.02 -4.42
C VAL A 61 3.21 0.51 -5.81
N ALA A 62 3.08 1.82 -5.96
CA ALA A 62 2.89 2.49 -7.24
C ALA A 62 4.09 3.40 -7.50
N VAL A 63 4.80 3.15 -8.60
CA VAL A 63 6.00 3.90 -8.97
C VAL A 63 5.71 4.72 -10.23
N PHE A 64 6.08 5.99 -10.20
CA PHE A 64 5.84 6.96 -11.25
C PHE A 64 7.14 7.30 -11.94
N TYR A 65 7.13 7.21 -13.27
CA TYR A 65 8.27 7.48 -14.12
C TYR A 65 7.91 8.50 -15.21
N THR A 66 8.92 9.14 -15.79
CA THR A 66 8.77 9.87 -17.07
C THR A 66 8.55 8.89 -18.23
N LYS A 67 8.27 9.42 -19.43
CA LYS A 67 8.14 8.61 -20.65
C LYS A 67 9.44 7.85 -21.00
N ASP A 68 10.58 8.40 -20.59
CA ASP A 68 11.91 7.81 -20.78
C ASP A 68 12.33 6.91 -19.60
N LEU A 69 11.37 6.55 -18.73
CA LEU A 69 11.54 5.70 -17.56
C LEU A 69 12.46 6.29 -16.48
N GLU A 70 12.57 7.61 -16.38
CA GLU A 70 13.25 8.25 -15.26
C GLU A 70 12.36 8.30 -14.02
N TYR A 71 12.88 7.87 -12.87
CA TYR A 71 12.11 7.81 -11.62
C TYR A 71 11.69 9.19 -11.12
N LEU A 72 10.41 9.33 -10.75
CA LEU A 72 9.85 10.56 -10.18
C LEU A 72 9.53 10.40 -8.70
N TYR A 73 8.73 9.39 -8.37
CA TYR A 73 8.17 9.17 -7.04
C TYR A 73 7.61 7.75 -6.93
N HIS A 74 7.49 7.23 -5.71
CA HIS A 74 6.69 6.05 -5.43
C HIS A 74 5.80 6.26 -4.21
N TYR A 75 4.62 5.64 -4.26
CA TYR A 75 3.68 5.56 -3.16
C TYR A 75 3.59 4.12 -2.67
N THR A 76 3.77 3.92 -1.37
CA THR A 76 3.78 2.60 -0.72
C THR A 76 2.60 2.51 0.23
N GLU A 77 1.65 1.64 -0.10
CA GLU A 77 0.41 1.29 0.63
C GLU A 77 -0.15 2.32 1.63
N TYR A 78 -1.40 2.72 1.39
CA TYR A 78 -2.17 3.62 2.25
C TYR A 78 -1.58 5.04 2.42
N PRO A 79 -2.42 6.08 2.54
CA PRO A 79 -1.91 7.45 2.70
C PRO A 79 -1.25 7.63 4.06
N ALA A 80 -0.37 8.62 4.22
CA ALA A 80 0.32 8.90 5.48
C ALA A 80 -0.63 9.11 6.68
N ILE A 81 -1.84 9.62 6.43
CA ILE A 81 -2.89 9.78 7.45
C ILE A 81 -3.50 8.44 7.92
N TYR A 82 -3.19 7.33 7.25
CA TYR A 82 -3.67 6.01 7.59
C TYR A 82 -2.88 5.38 8.73
N VAL A 83 -3.49 5.40 9.91
CA VAL A 83 -2.97 4.71 11.10
C VAL A 83 -3.74 3.41 11.32
N LYS A 84 -3.58 2.43 10.39
CA LYS A 84 -4.28 1.13 10.44
C LYS A 84 -4.23 0.50 11.81
N ASP A 85 -3.01 0.38 12.34
CA ASP A 85 -2.72 -0.51 13.44
C ASP A 85 -3.48 -0.06 14.69
N ARG A 86 -3.61 1.26 14.88
CA ARG A 86 -4.42 1.86 15.94
C ARG A 86 -5.90 1.50 15.80
N ILE A 87 -6.46 1.62 14.60
CA ILE A 87 -7.87 1.28 14.36
C ILE A 87 -8.09 -0.22 14.55
N THR A 88 -7.27 -1.06 13.92
CA THR A 88 -7.41 -2.52 14.03
C THR A 88 -7.20 -3.02 15.45
N ALA A 89 -6.26 -2.43 16.20
CA ALA A 89 -6.04 -2.74 17.61
C ALA A 89 -7.27 -2.35 18.45
N THR A 90 -7.87 -1.19 18.18
CA THR A 90 -9.08 -0.74 18.88
C THR A 90 -10.27 -1.66 18.61
N LEU A 91 -10.52 -2.00 17.34
CA LEU A 91 -11.62 -2.88 16.96
C LEU A 91 -11.46 -4.30 17.54
N ARG A 92 -10.21 -4.78 17.65
CA ARG A 92 -9.90 -6.13 18.13
C ARG A 92 -9.56 -6.22 19.62
N ALA A 93 -9.59 -5.11 20.35
CA ALA A 93 -9.36 -5.11 21.79
C ALA A 93 -10.50 -5.81 22.52
N ALA A 94 -10.18 -6.61 23.53
CA ALA A 94 -11.17 -7.25 24.39
C ALA A 94 -11.97 -6.21 25.17
N ARG A 95 -13.28 -6.45 25.34
CA ARG A 95 -14.15 -5.63 26.19
C ARG A 95 -14.50 -6.39 27.48
N PRO A 96 -14.83 -5.68 28.59
CA PRO A 96 -15.23 -6.34 29.83
C PRO A 96 -16.38 -7.32 29.61
N GLY A 97 -16.21 -8.55 30.07
CA GLY A 97 -17.23 -9.61 29.97
C GLY A 97 -17.22 -10.41 28.67
N GLU A 98 -16.39 -10.05 27.68
CA GLU A 98 -16.25 -10.86 26.47
C GLU A 98 -15.23 -11.99 26.67
N SER A 99 -15.58 -13.19 26.20
CA SER A 99 -14.61 -14.25 25.93
C SER A 99 -13.71 -13.91 24.73
N ALA A 100 -12.65 -14.69 24.54
CA ALA A 100 -11.74 -14.52 23.40
C ALA A 100 -12.44 -14.72 22.05
N ASP A 101 -13.35 -15.70 21.95
CA ASP A 101 -14.09 -15.99 20.72
C ASP A 101 -15.11 -14.89 20.42
N GLU A 102 -15.79 -14.36 21.43
CA GLU A 102 -16.70 -13.21 21.28
C GLU A 102 -15.95 -11.95 20.84
N THR A 103 -14.78 -11.69 21.45
CA THR A 103 -13.90 -10.57 21.08
C THR A 103 -13.50 -10.68 19.61
N LYS A 104 -13.07 -11.87 19.16
CA LYS A 104 -12.67 -12.11 17.78
C LYS A 104 -13.85 -11.93 16.81
N ALA A 105 -14.99 -12.56 17.10
CA ALA A 105 -16.19 -12.47 16.26
C ALA A 105 -16.69 -11.02 16.12
N ARG A 106 -16.67 -10.25 17.22
CA ARG A 106 -16.99 -8.82 17.18
C ARG A 106 -15.95 -8.04 16.37
N GLY A 107 -14.66 -8.23 16.63
CA GLY A 107 -13.59 -7.50 15.96
C GLY A 107 -13.63 -7.71 14.44
N ASP A 108 -13.88 -8.94 13.98
CA ASP A 108 -14.03 -9.24 12.55
C ASP A 108 -15.28 -8.58 11.97
N ARG A 109 -16.42 -8.63 12.65
CA ARG A 109 -17.66 -7.95 12.22
C ARG A 109 -17.47 -6.43 12.11
N GLU A 110 -16.87 -5.79 13.12
CA GLU A 110 -16.64 -4.34 13.12
C GLU A 110 -15.62 -3.93 12.04
N PHE A 111 -14.60 -4.75 11.79
CA PHE A 111 -13.67 -4.52 10.69
C PHE A 111 -14.34 -4.66 9.31
N MET A 112 -15.26 -5.62 9.14
CA MET A 112 -16.06 -5.73 7.93
C MET A 112 -16.99 -4.53 7.74
N ALA A 113 -17.62 -4.04 8.80
CA ALA A 113 -18.43 -2.82 8.75
C ALA A 113 -17.58 -1.59 8.36
N LEU A 114 -16.36 -1.46 8.88
CA LEU A 114 -15.43 -0.41 8.48
C LEU A 114 -15.10 -0.48 6.98
N GLN A 115 -14.84 -1.67 6.45
CA GLN A 115 -14.57 -1.89 5.02
C GLN A 115 -15.75 -1.51 4.12
N GLN A 116 -16.97 -1.66 4.61
CA GLN A 116 -18.20 -1.28 3.89
C GLN A 116 -18.56 0.21 4.06
N SER A 117 -17.91 0.91 4.98
CA SER A 117 -18.13 2.34 5.20
C SER A 117 -17.40 3.19 4.13
N PRO A 118 -17.74 4.50 4.00
CA PRO A 118 -17.02 5.42 3.11
C PRO A 118 -15.54 5.61 3.43
N PHE A 119 -15.05 5.08 4.54
CA PHE A 119 -13.73 5.36 5.07
C PHE A 119 -12.59 4.93 4.13
N PHE A 120 -12.73 3.79 3.45
CA PHE A 120 -11.75 3.35 2.45
C PHE A 120 -11.77 4.23 1.18
N ALA A 121 -12.92 4.81 0.84
CA ALA A 121 -12.99 5.78 -0.25
C ALA A 121 -12.28 7.09 0.13
N LEU A 122 -12.44 7.55 1.37
CA LEU A 122 -11.71 8.72 1.88
C LEU A 122 -10.19 8.48 1.89
N TRP A 123 -9.73 7.30 2.28
CA TRP A 123 -8.30 6.97 2.18
C TRP A 123 -7.81 6.84 0.75
N ALA A 124 -8.64 6.36 -0.17
CA ALA A 124 -8.29 6.39 -1.58
C ALA A 124 -8.10 7.82 -2.08
N CYS A 125 -9.00 8.75 -1.72
CA CYS A 125 -8.84 10.18 -2.02
C CYS A 125 -7.57 10.76 -1.41
N ALA A 126 -7.32 10.53 -0.11
CA ALA A 126 -6.11 11.03 0.54
C ALA A 126 -4.82 10.45 -0.09
N GLY A 127 -4.84 9.20 -0.57
CA GLY A 127 -3.72 8.62 -1.30
C GLY A 127 -3.50 9.29 -2.66
N VAL A 128 -4.57 9.65 -3.36
CA VAL A 128 -4.48 10.45 -4.60
C VAL A 128 -3.88 11.83 -4.30
N ASP A 129 -4.37 12.51 -3.27
CA ASP A 129 -3.88 13.83 -2.89
C ASP A 129 -2.39 13.80 -2.52
N GLU A 130 -1.94 12.77 -1.79
CA GLU A 130 -0.53 12.57 -1.47
C GLU A 130 0.32 12.37 -2.74
N ILE A 131 -0.09 11.46 -3.62
CA ILE A 131 0.60 11.19 -4.89
C ILE A 131 0.72 12.47 -5.72
N LEU A 132 -0.38 13.18 -5.93
CA LEU A 132 -0.40 14.40 -6.76
C LEU A 132 0.45 15.51 -6.14
N THR A 133 0.40 15.66 -4.81
CA THR A 133 1.23 16.63 -4.08
C THR A 133 2.70 16.32 -4.28
N LYS A 134 3.11 15.05 -4.12
CA LYS A 134 4.51 14.64 -4.26
C LYS A 134 5.03 14.75 -5.69
N LEU A 135 4.22 14.39 -6.67
CA LEU A 135 4.56 14.61 -8.08
C LEU A 135 4.68 16.10 -8.41
N HIS A 136 3.78 16.94 -7.90
CA HIS A 136 3.87 18.39 -8.10
C HIS A 136 5.09 19.00 -7.43
N GLU A 137 5.39 18.59 -6.19
CA GLU A 137 6.62 18.99 -5.47
C GLU A 137 7.86 18.67 -6.31
N ARG A 138 7.96 17.43 -6.83
CA ARG A 138 9.05 16.98 -7.71
C ARG A 138 9.20 17.86 -8.96
N LEU A 139 8.10 18.25 -9.60
CA LEU A 139 8.14 19.14 -10.77
C LEU A 139 8.68 20.54 -10.43
N ARG A 140 8.46 21.02 -9.19
CA ARG A 140 8.89 22.37 -8.76
C ARG A 140 10.32 22.40 -8.25
N THR A 141 10.74 21.35 -7.54
CA THR A 141 12.05 21.30 -6.90
C THR A 141 13.11 20.62 -7.75
N GLY A 142 12.72 20.00 -8.88
CA GLY A 142 13.59 19.14 -9.66
C GLY A 142 13.92 17.84 -8.93
N SER A 143 14.97 17.15 -9.38
CA SER A 143 15.37 15.89 -8.75
C SER A 143 15.89 16.12 -7.32
N LEU A 144 15.17 15.62 -6.31
CA LEU A 144 15.79 15.08 -5.09
C LEU A 144 16.69 13.93 -5.56
N ALA A 145 17.94 14.28 -5.84
CA ALA A 145 19.05 13.34 -5.85
C ALA A 145 19.30 12.87 -4.41
#